data_AF-A0A2S8BH67-F1
#
_entry.id   AF-A0A2S8BH67-F1
#
_cell.length_a   1.000
_cell.length_b   1.000
_cell.length_c   1.000
_cell.angle_alpha   90.00
_cell.angle_beta   90.00
_cell.angle_gamma   90.00
#
_symmetry.space_group_name_H-M   'P 1'
#
loop_
_entity.id
_entity.type
_entity.pdbx_description
1 polymer ?
#
loop_
_entity_poly.entity_id
_entity_poly.type
_entity_poly.pdbx_seq_one_letter_code
_entity_poly.pdbx_strand_id
1 'polypeptide(L)' 'MRFAITHPMHSHPYNPELVTGAGVATVAAAAEAAGFDGFGFTDHPAPSQRWLDAGGHDALDPFVAMGLPPRTPPPCG' A
#
# COMPACT_ATOMS: atom_id res chain seq x y z
N MET A 1 12.26 2.47 -19.43
CA MET A 1 11.43 1.37 -18.89
C MET A 1 10.52 1.95 -17.83
N ARG A 2 9.30 1.43 -17.65
CA ARG A 2 8.35 1.91 -16.65
C ARG A 2 8.18 0.88 -15.55
N PHE A 3 8.14 1.32 -14.29
CA PHE A 3 7.98 0.45 -13.13
C PHE A 3 6.76 0.85 -12.32
N ALA A 4 6.07 -0.12 -11.73
CA ALA A 4 4.93 0.10 -10.85
C ALA A 4 5.11 -0.67 -9.55
N ILE A 5 4.50 -0.16 -8.48
CA ILE A 5 4.45 -0.80 -7.18
C ILE A 5 3.02 -1.26 -6.87
N THR A 6 2.90 -2.38 -6.19
CA THR A 6 1.64 -2.87 -5.63
C THR A 6 1.72 -2.84 -4.10
N HIS A 7 0.67 -2.31 -3.47
CA HIS A 7 0.60 -2.09 -2.02
C HIS A 7 -0.67 -2.72 -1.44
N PRO A 8 -0.63 -3.31 -0.22
CA PRO A 8 0.54 -3.59 0.61
C PRO A 8 1.14 -4.99 0.30
N MET A 9 2.31 -5.05 -0.34
CA MET A 9 3.02 -6.32 -0.58
C MET A 9 3.91 -6.70 0.62
N HIS A 10 3.31 -6.89 1.80
CA HIS A 10 4.02 -7.26 3.04
C HIS A 10 3.31 -8.41 3.75
N SER A 11 4.03 -9.44 4.18
CA SER A 11 3.42 -10.56 4.92
C SER A 11 2.80 -10.10 6.24
N HIS A 12 1.66 -10.69 6.60
CA HIS A 12 0.99 -10.43 7.87
C HIS A 12 1.77 -11.06 9.07
N PRO A 13 1.86 -10.39 10.23
CA PRO A 13 1.42 -9.02 10.51
C PRO A 13 2.46 -7.98 10.07
N TYR A 14 1.99 -6.84 9.58
CA TYR A 14 2.83 -5.67 9.26
C TYR A 14 2.38 -4.44 10.06
N ASN A 15 3.18 -3.36 10.04
CA ASN A 15 2.83 -2.13 10.76
C ASN A 15 1.48 -1.59 10.24
N PRO A 16 0.42 -1.52 11.08
CA PRO A 16 -0.91 -1.11 10.64
C PRO A 16 -0.96 0.32 10.07
N GLU A 17 0.02 1.17 10.39
CA GLU A 17 0.14 2.51 9.80
C GLU A 17 0.18 2.46 8.27
N LEU A 18 0.75 1.41 7.67
CA LEU A 18 0.88 1.24 6.22
C LEU A 18 -0.47 1.15 5.48
N VAL A 19 -1.55 0.80 6.17
CA VAL A 19 -2.91 0.70 5.58
C VAL A 19 -3.88 1.77 6.06
N THR A 20 -3.39 2.73 6.84
CA THR A 20 -4.16 3.94 7.12
C THR A 20 -4.20 4.83 5.88
N GLY A 21 -5.19 5.72 5.77
CA GLY A 21 -5.24 6.66 4.65
C GLY A 21 -4.00 7.55 4.54
N ALA A 22 -3.44 7.96 5.69
CA ALA A 22 -2.21 8.75 5.74
C ALA A 22 -0.97 7.92 5.33
N GLY A 23 -0.91 6.65 5.74
CA GLY A 23 0.16 5.74 5.33
C GLY A 23 0.15 5.48 3.84
N VAL A 24 -1.02 5.14 3.28
CA VAL A 24 -1.20 4.96 1.82
C VAL A 24 -0.74 6.20 1.05
N ALA A 25 -1.20 7.38 1.45
CA ALA A 25 -0.82 8.64 0.82
C ALA A 25 0.70 8.91 0.89
N THR A 26 1.35 8.53 1.99
CA THR A 26 2.79 8.70 2.22
C THR A 26 3.60 7.74 1.35
N VAL A 27 3.21 6.47 1.27
CA VAL A 27 3.88 5.47 0.42
C VAL A 27 3.69 5.83 -1.06
N ALA A 28 2.50 6.27 -1.47
CA ALA A 28 2.24 6.73 -2.84
C ALA A 28 3.15 7.90 -3.22
N ALA A 29 3.29 8.91 -2.34
CA ALA A 29 4.19 10.04 -2.59
C ALA A 29 5.67 9.62 -2.62
N ALA A 30 6.08 8.67 -1.77
CA ALA A 30 7.44 8.14 -1.81
C ALA A 30 7.72 7.33 -3.09
N ALA A 31 6.75 6.54 -3.57
CA ALA A 31 6.86 5.80 -4.82
C ALA A 31 6.97 6.75 -6.03
N GLU A 32 6.15 7.80 -6.06
CA GLU A 32 6.25 8.85 -7.08
C GLU A 32 7.62 9.54 -7.06
N ALA A 33 8.10 9.96 -5.88
CA ALA A 33 9.41 10.58 -5.72
C ALA A 33 10.58 9.65 -6.10
N ALA A 34 10.41 8.34 -5.95
CA ALA A 34 11.38 7.32 -6.37
C ALA A 34 11.34 7.00 -7.88
N GLY A 35 10.40 7.59 -8.63
CA GLY A 35 10.29 7.44 -10.08
C GLY A 35 9.45 6.26 -10.55
N PHE A 36 8.56 5.71 -9.71
CA PHE A 36 7.57 4.73 -10.16
C PHE A 36 6.47 5.41 -10.99
N ASP A 37 6.12 4.80 -12.11
CA ASP A 37 5.08 5.27 -13.02
C ASP A 37 3.66 4.83 -12.60
N GLY A 38 3.54 3.96 -11.60
CA GLY A 38 2.26 3.42 -11.16
C GLY A 38 2.25 2.92 -9.73
N PHE A 39 1.09 3.08 -9.08
CA PHE A 39 0.80 2.63 -7.73
C PHE A 39 -0.54 1.89 -7.74
N GLY A 40 -0.58 0.64 -7.29
CA GLY A 40 -1.77 -0.20 -7.37
C GLY A 40 -2.03 -0.99 -6.10
N PHE A 41 -3.22 -1.57 -6.02
CA PHE A 41 -3.66 -2.43 -4.91
C PHE A 41 -4.12 -3.78 -5.44
N THR A 42 -3.93 -4.82 -4.65
CA THR A 42 -4.53 -6.14 -4.89
C THR A 42 -5.85 -6.27 -4.14
N ASP A 43 -6.83 -6.91 -4.77
CA ASP A 43 -8.12 -7.20 -4.15
C ASP A 43 -8.22 -8.68 -3.74
N HIS A 44 -8.33 -8.93 -2.44
CA HIS A 44 -8.55 -10.25 -1.83
C HIS A 44 -9.45 -10.07 -0.59
N PRO A 45 -10.78 -9.91 -0.77
CA PRO A 45 -11.68 -9.55 0.33
C PRO A 45 -11.78 -10.67 1.37
N ALA A 46 -11.70 -10.28 2.65
CA ALA A 46 -11.75 -11.19 3.81
C ALA A 46 -10.77 -12.38 3.67
N PRO A 47 -9.44 -12.13 3.65
CA PRO A 47 -8.46 -13.19 3.49
C PRO A 47 -8.59 -14.22 4.61
N SER A 48 -8.52 -15.51 4.25
CA SER A 48 -8.58 -16.60 5.23
C SER A 48 -7.33 -16.62 6.12
N GLN A 49 -7.45 -17.12 7.35
CA GLN A 49 -6.29 -17.30 8.24
C GLN A 49 -5.19 -18.16 7.60
N ARG A 50 -5.56 -19.23 6.88
CA ARG A 50 -4.61 -20.09 6.15
C ARG A 50 -3.75 -19.31 5.15
N TRP A 51 -4.31 -18.29 4.50
CA TRP A 51 -3.56 -17.44 3.56
C TRP A 51 -2.54 -16.58 4.31
N LEU A 52 -2.96 -15.95 5.39
CA LEU A 52 -2.09 -15.14 6.24
C LEU A 52 -0.93 -15.97 6.82
N ASP A 53 -1.22 -17.17 7.32
CA ASP A 53 -0.23 -18.10 7.87
C ASP A 53 0.77 -18.60 6.81
N ALA A 54 0.37 -18.59 5.53
CA ALA A 54 1.21 -18.99 4.39
C ALA A 54 2.02 -17.83 3.79
N GLY A 55 2.11 -16.70 4.50
CA GLY A 55 2.87 -15.52 4.06
C GLY A 55 2.05 -14.51 3.27
N GLY A 56 0.73 -14.69 3.22
CA GLY A 56 -0.22 -13.73 2.66
C GLY A 56 -0.28 -12.41 3.42
N HIS A 57 -1.08 -11.49 2.88
CA HIS A 57 -1.25 -10.13 3.40
C HIS A 57 -2.72 -9.74 3.50
N ASP A 58 -3.01 -8.71 4.29
CA ASP A 58 -4.32 -8.08 4.35
C ASP A 58 -4.58 -7.27 3.06
N ALA A 59 -5.85 -7.04 2.73
CA ALA A 59 -6.25 -6.29 1.54
C ALA A 59 -7.02 -5.02 1.91
N LEU A 60 -6.76 -3.95 1.13
CA LEU A 60 -7.55 -2.73 1.14
C LEU A 60 -8.61 -2.82 0.04
N ASP A 61 -9.77 -2.19 0.24
CA ASP A 61 -10.69 -1.96 -0.87
C ASP A 61 -10.01 -1.03 -1.90
N PRO A 62 -9.81 -1.47 -3.15
CA PRO A 62 -8.98 -0.75 -4.11
C PRO A 62 -9.62 0.58 -4.52
N PHE A 63 -10.95 0.69 -4.57
CA PHE A 63 -11.62 1.92 -4.98
C PHE A 63 -11.53 2.99 -3.90
N VAL A 64 -11.73 2.62 -2.63
CA VAL A 64 -11.55 3.51 -1.50
C VAL A 64 -10.09 3.95 -1.39
N ALA A 65 -9.15 3.01 -1.54
CA ALA A 65 -7.72 3.30 -1.38
C ALA A 65 -7.16 4.21 -2.49
N MET A 66 -7.59 4.03 -3.75
CA MET A 66 -7.20 4.92 -4.85
C MET A 66 -7.81 6.33 -4.75
N GLY A 67 -8.88 6.51 -3.99
CA GLY A 67 -9.46 7.84 -3.73
C GLY A 67 -8.60 8.72 -2.82
N LEU A 68 -7.57 8.16 -2.18
CA LEU A 68 -6.67 8.90 -1.30
C LEU A 68 -5.59 9.64 -2.12
N PRO A 69 -5.47 10.97 -1.99
CA PRO A 69 -4.44 11.71 -2.69
C PRO A 69 -3.04 11.41 -2.10
N PRO A 70 -1.97 11.39 -2.92
CA PRO A 70 -0.60 11.37 -2.41
C PRO A 70 -0.36 12.54 -1.47
N ARG A 71 0.40 12.31 -0.41
CA ARG A 71 0.78 13.36 0.54
C ARG A 71 2.28 13.41 0.66
N THR A 72 2.87 14.56 0.36
CA THR A 72 4.27 14.81 0.64
C THR A 72 4.50 14.74 2.16
N PRO A 73 5.34 13.83 2.66
CA PRO A 73 5.69 13.82 4.06
C PRO A 73 6.41 15.14 4.43
N PRO A 74 6.28 15.61 5.68
CA PRO A 74 7.06 16.77 6.13
C PRO A 74 8.55 16.50 5.96
N PRO A 75 9.38 17.53 5.70
CA PRO A 75 10.82 17.34 5.61
C PRO A 75 11.34 16.74 6.92
N CYS A 76 12.26 15.77 6.81
CA CYS A 76 12.99 15.28 7.97
C CYS A 76 13.78 16.45 8.56
N GLY A 77 13.35 16.93 9.74
CA GLY A 77 14.08 17.91 10.55
C GLY A 77 15.11 17.24 11.44
#